data_AF-A0A430FBU4-F1
#
_entry.id   AF-A0A430FBU4-F1
#
_cell.length_a   1.000
_cell.length_b   1.000
_cell.length_c   1.000
_cell.angle_alpha   90.00
_cell.angle_beta   90.00
_cell.angle_gamma   90.00
#
_symmetry.space_group_name_H-M   'P 1'
#
loop_
_entity.id
_entity.type
_entity.pdbx_description
1 polymer ?
#
loop_
_entity_poly.entity_id
_entity_poly.type
_entity_poly.pdbx_seq_one_letter_code
_entity_poly.pdbx_strand_id
1 'polypeptide(L)'
;MTDAKPTMCLTLVIDQPLGDNDECNWEIQSRRQIRRPLTRTQARQLRDTLDQRLDPADSVRLHNRDAIMWQTRAADTRIIPALLTAAGIAPDLTIPALHWILITIIINPHANW
;
A
#
# COMPACT_ATOMS: atom_id res chain seq x y z
N MET A 1 23.24 -3.38 -13.94
CA MET A 1 23.42 -2.47 -12.79
C MET A 1 22.35 -2.80 -11.77
N THR A 2 22.68 -3.61 -10.77
CA THR A 2 21.76 -3.96 -9.68
C THR A 2 21.80 -2.85 -8.65
N ASP A 3 20.69 -2.13 -8.52
CA ASP A 3 20.46 -1.21 -7.42
C ASP A 3 20.23 -2.04 -6.15
N ALA A 4 21.33 -2.46 -5.50
CA ALA A 4 21.31 -3.54 -4.51
C ALA A 4 21.04 -3.06 -3.08
N LYS A 5 21.11 -1.76 -2.80
CA LYS A 5 20.87 -1.22 -1.45
C LYS A 5 19.48 -0.59 -1.38
N PRO A 6 18.65 -0.97 -0.39
CA PRO A 6 17.42 -0.26 -0.14
C PRO A 6 17.71 1.20 0.20
N THR A 7 16.98 2.11 -0.44
CA THR A 7 17.11 3.57 -0.25
C THR A 7 15.78 4.22 0.11
N MET A 8 14.68 3.47 -0.04
CA MET A 8 13.31 3.93 0.16
C MET A 8 12.59 3.01 1.14
N CYS A 9 11.42 3.41 1.62
CA CYS A 9 10.59 2.61 2.52
C CYS A 9 9.14 2.59 2.03
N LEU A 10 8.57 1.39 1.92
CA LEU A 10 7.14 1.17 1.80
C LEU A 10 6.52 1.17 3.19
N THR A 11 5.51 2.00 3.43
CA THR A 11 4.57 1.84 4.54
C THR A 11 3.21 1.42 3.97
N LEU A 12 2.72 0.26 4.40
CA LEU A 12 1.40 -0.26 4.09
C LEU A 12 0.54 -0.17 5.35
N VAL A 13 -0.57 0.57 5.27
CA VAL A 13 -1.59 0.64 6.32
C VAL A 13 -2.85 -0.07 5.81
N ILE A 14 -3.38 -0.99 6.60
CA ILE A 14 -4.59 -1.75 6.32
C ILE A 14 -5.57 -1.44 7.44
N ASP A 15 -6.61 -0.70 7.11
CA ASP A 15 -7.68 -0.37 8.03
C ASP A 15 -8.92 -1.20 7.69
N GLN A 16 -9.49 -1.85 8.71
CA GLN A 16 -10.78 -2.51 8.63
C GLN A 16 -11.82 -1.62 9.34
N PRO A 17 -12.83 -1.10 8.63
CA PRO A 17 -13.91 -0.35 9.22
C PRO A 17 -14.83 -1.26 10.07
N LEU A 18 -15.51 -0.68 11.07
CA LEU A 18 -16.43 -1.37 11.99
C LEU A 18 -17.80 -1.68 11.36
N GLY A 19 -18.02 -1.35 10.09
CA GLY A 19 -19.25 -1.67 9.35
C GLY A 19 -19.19 -1.22 7.89
N ASP A 20 -20.20 -1.63 7.11
CA ASP A 20 -20.35 -1.32 5.68
C ASP A 20 -20.89 0.10 5.41
N ASN A 21 -20.88 1.00 6.40
CA ASN A 21 -21.53 2.29 6.28
C ASN A 21 -20.80 3.21 5.28
N ASP A 22 -21.54 3.67 4.28
CA ASP A 22 -21.15 4.60 3.21
C ASP A 22 -20.82 6.04 3.70
N GLU A 23 -20.74 6.26 5.01
CA GLU A 23 -20.48 7.59 5.57
C GLU A 23 -18.98 7.90 5.63
N CYS A 24 -18.63 9.17 5.39
CA CYS A 24 -17.24 9.67 5.34
C CYS A 24 -16.47 9.59 6.67
N ASN A 25 -17.04 9.03 7.74
CA ASN A 25 -16.42 8.82 9.04
C ASN A 25 -16.47 7.34 9.41
N TRP A 26 -15.45 6.58 9.02
CA TRP A 26 -15.33 5.18 9.41
C TRP A 26 -14.72 5.06 10.80
N GLU A 27 -15.47 4.45 11.71
CA GLU A 27 -14.86 3.87 12.89
C GLU A 27 -13.99 2.67 12.46
N ILE A 28 -12.73 2.65 12.89
CA ILE A 28 -11.78 1.59 12.51
C ILE A 28 -11.85 0.48 13.55
N GLN A 29 -12.30 -0.71 13.15
CA GLN A 29 -12.26 -1.92 13.97
C GLN A 29 -10.82 -2.36 14.23
N SER A 30 -10.01 -2.42 13.17
CA SER A 30 -8.62 -2.84 13.27
C SER A 30 -7.73 -2.09 12.30
N ARG A 31 -6.51 -1.77 12.76
CA ARG A 31 -5.45 -1.15 11.93
C ARG A 31 -4.21 -2.02 11.99
N ARG A 32 -3.62 -2.29 10.83
CA ARG A 32 -2.30 -2.93 10.71
C ARG A 32 -1.39 -2.04 9.88
N GLN A 33 -0.17 -1.83 10.37
CA GLN A 33 0.86 -1.09 9.67
C GLN A 33 2.08 -1.97 9.48
N ILE A 34 2.58 -2.00 8.25
CA ILE A 34 3.72 -2.80 7.82
C ILE A 34 4.71 -1.87 7.15
N ARG A 35 5.99 -2.01 7.48
CA ARG A 35 7.07 -1.26 6.85
C ARG A 35 8.05 -2.19 6.17
N ARG A 36 8.48 -1.82 4.95
CA ARG A 36 9.43 -2.62 4.16
C ARG A 36 10.45 -1.73 3.47
N PRO A 37 11.75 -2.03 3.60
CA PRO A 37 12.75 -1.35 2.80
C PRO A 37 12.54 -1.66 1.31
N LEU A 38 12.72 -0.66 0.46
CA LEU A 38 12.60 -0.76 -1.00
C LEU A 38 13.89 -0.29 -1.68
N THR A 39 14.28 -1.00 -2.74
CA THR A 39 15.18 -0.44 -3.75
C THR A 39 14.44 0.58 -4.62
N ARG A 40 15.16 1.47 -5.31
CA ARG A 40 14.54 2.43 -6.23
C ARG A 40 13.79 1.74 -7.37
N THR A 41 14.31 0.59 -7.81
CA THR A 41 13.69 -0.24 -8.85
C THR A 41 12.34 -0.79 -8.38
N GLN A 42 12.28 -1.36 -7.18
CA GLN A 42 11.02 -1.85 -6.60
C GLN A 42 10.03 -0.70 -6.36
N ALA A 43 10.49 0.46 -5.87
CA ALA A 43 9.63 1.63 -5.69
C ALA A 43 9.01 2.12 -7.01
N ARG A 44 9.80 2.14 -8.10
CA ARG A 44 9.29 2.48 -9.43
C ARG A 44 8.28 1.44 -9.93
N GLN A 45 8.62 0.15 -9.84
CA GLN A 45 7.73 -0.93 -10.26
C GLN A 45 6.42 -0.93 -9.46
N LEU A 46 6.49 -0.65 -8.16
CA LEU A 46 5.31 -0.54 -7.30
C LEU A 46 4.43 0.64 -7.73
N ARG A 47 5.01 1.84 -7.88
CA ARG A 47 4.28 3.01 -8.38
C ARG A 47 3.57 2.71 -9.70
N ASP A 48 4.31 2.17 -10.68
CA ASP A 48 3.77 1.90 -12.01
C ASP A 48 2.67 0.82 -11.95
N THR A 49 2.81 -0.18 -11.08
CA THR A 49 1.77 -1.21 -10.82
C THR A 49 0.51 -0.60 -10.22
N LEU A 50 0.65 0.29 -9.24
CA LEU A 50 -0.49 0.93 -8.57
C LEU A 50 -1.24 1.85 -9.53
N ASP A 51 -0.51 2.67 -10.30
CA ASP A 51 -1.10 3.57 -11.30
C ASP A 51 -1.83 2.81 -12.42
N GLN A 52 -1.46 1.54 -12.70
CA GLN A 52 -2.11 0.70 -13.71
C GLN A 52 -3.28 -0.13 -13.18
N ARG A 53 -3.21 -0.59 -11.92
CA ARG A 53 -4.16 -1.59 -11.39
C ARG A 53 -5.24 -1.01 -10.50
N LEU A 54 -5.00 0.14 -9.87
CA LEU A 54 -5.99 0.76 -9.02
C LEU A 54 -6.98 1.54 -9.88
N ASP A 55 -8.27 1.34 -9.64
CA ASP A 55 -9.31 2.13 -10.29
C ASP A 55 -9.18 3.59 -9.83
N PRO A 56 -8.97 4.55 -10.76
CA PRO A 56 -8.91 5.97 -10.43
C PRO A 56 -10.19 6.51 -9.76
N ALA A 57 -11.35 5.87 -9.98
CA ALA A 57 -12.61 6.29 -9.36
C ALA A 57 -12.67 5.93 -7.86
N ASP A 58 -12.03 4.82 -7.47
CA ASP A 58 -12.04 4.30 -6.10
C ASP A 58 -10.76 4.60 -5.31
N SER A 59 -9.84 5.36 -5.91
CA SER A 59 -8.49 5.57 -5.38
C SER A 59 -8.10 7.04 -5.31
N VAL A 60 -7.55 7.44 -4.17
CA VAL A 60 -6.94 8.75 -3.97
C VAL A 60 -5.43 8.63 -4.10
N ARG A 61 -4.82 9.52 -4.89
CA ARG A 61 -3.38 9.66 -5.01
C ARG A 61 -2.94 11.01 -4.46
N LEU A 62 -2.05 11.00 -3.47
CA LEU A 62 -1.40 12.20 -2.95
C LEU A 62 0.10 12.11 -3.23
N HIS A 63 0.67 13.21 -3.71
CA HIS A 63 2.09 13.34 -3.92
C HIS A 63 2.55 14.66 -3.30
N ASN A 64 3.48 14.57 -2.35
CA ASN A 64 4.17 15.73 -1.83
C ASN A 64 5.68 15.53 -1.93
N ARG A 65 6.45 16.48 -1.40
CA ARG A 65 7.92 16.42 -1.44
C ARG A 65 8.50 15.18 -0.74
N ASP A 66 7.78 14.64 0.23
CA ASP A 66 8.30 13.69 1.21
C ASP A 66 7.76 12.27 1.04
N ALA A 67 6.68 12.07 0.26
CA ALA A 67 6.11 10.77 -0.03
C ALA A 67 5.18 10.78 -1.25
N ILE A 68 4.96 9.57 -1.79
CA ILE A 68 3.84 9.29 -2.69
C ILE A 68 2.91 8.32 -1.97
N MET A 69 1.61 8.62 -1.95
CA MET A 69 0.58 7.82 -1.29
C MET A 69 -0.53 7.46 -2.28
N TRP A 70 -0.98 6.21 -2.19
CA TRP A 70 -2.25 5.73 -2.76
C TRP A 70 -3.12 5.25 -1.61
N GLN A 71 -4.40 5.59 -1.66
CA GLN A 71 -5.40 5.04 -0.76
C GLN A 71 -6.56 4.53 -1.59
N THR A 72 -6.98 3.28 -1.38
CA THR A 72 -8.00 2.61 -2.17
C THR A 72 -8.83 1.67 -1.32
N ARG A 73 -10.11 1.53 -1.65
CA ARG A 73 -10.99 0.52 -1.04
C ARG A 73 -10.72 -0.82 -1.71
N ALA A 74 -10.71 -1.90 -0.92
CA ALA A 74 -10.60 -3.25 -1.44
C ALA A 74 -11.57 -4.19 -0.73
N ALA A 75 -12.19 -5.08 -1.50
CA ALA A 75 -13.08 -6.09 -0.95
C ALA A 75 -12.36 -7.09 -0.03
N ASP A 76 -11.05 -7.28 -0.21
CA ASP A 76 -10.26 -8.28 0.52
C ASP A 76 -8.76 -7.94 0.56
N THR A 77 -8.07 -8.31 1.63
CA THR A 77 -6.60 -8.24 1.78
C THR A 77 -5.81 -9.07 0.77
N ARG A 78 -6.44 -10.03 0.09
CA ARG A 78 -5.81 -10.84 -0.98
C ARG A 78 -5.23 -10.02 -2.14
N ILE A 79 -5.69 -8.78 -2.36
CA ILE A 79 -5.11 -7.90 -3.39
C ILE A 79 -3.68 -7.48 -3.04
N ILE A 80 -3.32 -7.40 -1.75
CA ILE A 80 -2.04 -6.87 -1.30
C ILE A 80 -0.86 -7.76 -1.74
N PRO A 81 -0.84 -9.08 -1.47
CA PRO A 81 0.21 -9.96 -2.00
C PRO A 81 0.38 -9.86 -3.52
N ALA A 82 -0.72 -9.75 -4.28
CA ALA A 82 -0.70 -9.68 -5.73
C ALA A 82 -0.09 -8.37 -6.25
N LEU A 83 -0.37 -7.24 -5.59
CA LEU A 83 0.24 -5.94 -5.89
C LEU A 83 1.74 -5.93 -5.58
N LEU A 84 2.14 -6.47 -4.42
CA LEU A 84 3.54 -6.53 -4.01
C LEU A 84 4.37 -7.45 -4.90
N THR A 85 3.83 -8.61 -5.27
CA THR A 85 4.52 -9.58 -6.14
C THR A 85 4.75 -8.99 -7.53
N ALA A 86 3.78 -8.26 -8.09
CA ALA A 86 3.93 -7.56 -9.36
C ALA A 86 5.02 -6.47 -9.33
N ALA A 87 5.28 -5.90 -8.14
CA ALA A 87 6.35 -4.94 -7.91
C ALA A 87 7.72 -5.58 -7.56
N GLY A 88 7.84 -6.92 -7.62
CA GLY A 88 9.06 -7.62 -7.22
C GLY A 88 9.37 -7.53 -5.72
N ILE A 89 8.33 -7.35 -4.89
CA ILE A 89 8.42 -7.32 -3.43
C ILE A 89 7.88 -8.65 -2.89
N ALA A 90 8.66 -9.31 -2.04
CA ALA A 90 8.22 -10.56 -1.41
C ALA A 90 6.94 -10.31 -0.59
N PRO A 91 5.89 -11.12 -0.79
CA PRO A 91 4.60 -10.92 -0.12
C PRO A 91 4.57 -11.52 1.29
N ASP A 92 5.72 -11.75 1.93
CA ASP A 92 5.86 -12.37 3.26
C ASP A 92 5.37 -11.42 4.37
N LEU A 93 4.07 -11.15 4.33
CA LEU A 93 3.34 -10.32 5.25
C LEU A 93 2.27 -11.22 5.84
N THR A 94 2.33 -11.44 7.15
CA THR A 94 1.25 -12.12 7.89
C THR A 94 0.04 -11.20 7.96
N ILE A 95 -0.69 -11.08 6.84
CA ILE A 95 -1.91 -10.30 6.71
C ILE A 95 -3.10 -11.26 6.84
N PRO A 96 -4.00 -11.05 7.81
CA PRO A 96 -5.20 -11.86 7.95
C PRO A 96 -6.12 -11.64 6.75
N ALA A 97 -6.94 -12.64 6.44
CA ALA A 97 -8.04 -12.47 5.51
C ALA A 97 -9.07 -11.52 6.15
N LEU A 98 -9.16 -10.30 5.65
CA LEU A 98 -10.14 -9.29 6.07
C LEU A 98 -10.92 -8.86 4.83
N HIS A 99 -12.17 -8.47 5.04
CA HIS A 99 -13.04 -7.95 4.00
C HIS A 99 -13.31 -6.46 4.21
N TRP A 100 -13.68 -5.78 3.12
CA TRP A 100 -14.08 -4.36 3.13
C TRP A 100 -13.02 -3.45 3.76
N ILE A 101 -11.80 -3.52 3.26
CA ILE A 101 -10.66 -2.81 3.83
C ILE A 101 -10.37 -1.51 3.08
N LEU A 102 -9.75 -0.57 3.80
CA LEU A 102 -9.04 0.55 3.22
C LEU A 102 -7.55 0.24 3.23
N ILE A 103 -6.91 0.30 2.07
CA ILE A 103 -5.48 0.10 1.92
C ILE A 103 -4.83 1.44 1.64
N THR A 104 -3.89 1.84 2.49
CA THR A 104 -3.02 3.00 2.23
C THR A 104 -1.60 2.52 1.97
N ILE A 105 -1.05 2.89 0.83
CA ILE A 105 0.26 2.47 0.34
C ILE A 105 1.11 3.73 0.19
N ILE A 106 2.19 3.83 0.96
CA ILE A 106 3.04 5.01 1.04
C ILE A 106 4.46 4.61 0.65
N ILE A 107 5.04 5.31 -0.31
CA ILE A 107 6.45 5.19 -0.68
C ILE A 107 7.18 6.43 -0.15
N ASN A 108 8.05 6.20 0.85
CA ASN A 108 8.92 7.22 1.42
C ASN A 108 10.31 7.16 0.75
N PRO A 109 10.96 8.30 0.46
CA PRO A 109 12.28 8.38 -0.16
C PRO A 109 13.43 8.07 0.83
N HIS A 110 13.11 7.68 2.07
CA HIS A 110 14.07 7.37 3.12
C HIS A 110 13.87 5.93 3.61
N ALA A 111 14.93 5.11 3.54
CA ALA A 111 14.88 3.69 3.91
C ALA A 111 14.53 3.41 5.38
N ASN A 112 14.80 4.35 6.28
CA ASN A 112 14.67 4.17 7.74
C ASN A 112 13.40 4.80 8.33
N TRP A 113 12.44 5.22 7.49
CA TRP A 113 11.22 5.88 7.95
C TRP A 113 10.15 4.87 8.38
#